data_AF-A0A5Q0QDB4-F1
#
_entry.id   AF-A0A5Q0QDB4-F1
#
_cell.length_a   1.000
_cell.length_b   1.000
_cell.length_c   1.000
_cell.angle_alpha   90.00
_cell.angle_beta   90.00
_cell.angle_gamma   90.00
#
_symmetry.space_group_name_H-M   'P 1'
#
loop_
_entity.id
_entity.type
_entity.pdbx_description
1 polymer ?
#
loop_
_entity_poly.entity_id
_entity_poly.type
_entity_poly.pdbx_seq_one_letter_code
_entity_poly.pdbx_strand_id
1 'polypeptide(L)'
;MVLSSQNRIPLTIFTVNCSLEKKQKRYPFMTAINHKLLNRLGDEISRRGWHLSFAESMTSGFITSVWSLQIDSGNYLLGGIVCFEESVKTSLLLVPEELLSTYTAESIEVSLALLQGLKQVLPAEVRIAVTGLAYEGTDKHPSAKVGDVFIAVAVKDAYLARSYALPSAHAADTYIKTLNCSLEMLASLLDQVKS
;
A
#
# COMPACT_ATOMS: atom_id res chain seq x y z
N MET A 1 -8.79 -0.83 29.20
CA MET A 1 -9.95 -1.34 28.46
C MET A 1 -9.44 -2.53 27.66
N VAL A 2 -9.73 -3.74 28.12
CA VAL A 2 -9.19 -4.99 27.55
C VAL A 2 -10.04 -5.33 26.33
N LEU A 3 -9.49 -5.20 25.13
CA LEU A 3 -10.17 -5.61 23.89
C LEU A 3 -10.18 -7.14 23.83
N SER A 4 -11.37 -7.70 23.67
CA SER A 4 -11.66 -9.12 23.70
C SER A 4 -11.04 -9.87 22.52
N SER A 5 -10.60 -11.09 22.80
CA SER A 5 -9.91 -12.05 21.92
C SER A 5 -10.82 -12.73 20.89
N GLN A 6 -11.73 -11.99 20.24
CA GLN A 6 -12.66 -12.54 19.25
C GLN A 6 -12.79 -11.63 18.03
N ASN A 7 -11.74 -11.56 17.23
CA ASN A 7 -11.82 -11.18 15.82
C ASN A 7 -10.64 -11.84 15.08
N ARG A 8 -10.65 -13.18 15.01
CA ARG A 8 -9.85 -13.85 13.97
C ARG A 8 -10.52 -13.49 12.65
N ILE A 9 -9.87 -12.61 11.89
CA ILE A 9 -10.26 -12.29 10.51
C ILE A 9 -10.29 -13.64 9.77
N PRO A 10 -11.46 -14.12 9.31
CA PRO A 10 -11.49 -15.35 8.53
C PRO A 10 -10.63 -15.11 7.28
N LEU A 11 -9.71 -16.04 7.03
CA LEU A 11 -8.85 -16.17 5.84
C LEU A 11 -9.68 -16.46 4.57
N THR A 12 -10.83 -15.82 4.42
CA THR A 12 -11.55 -15.76 3.15
C THR A 12 -10.91 -14.65 2.34
N ILE A 13 -9.78 -14.99 1.72
CA ILE A 13 -9.21 -14.25 0.62
C ILE A 13 -10.32 -14.11 -0.42
N PHE A 14 -10.93 -12.93 -0.52
CA PHE A 14 -11.83 -12.60 -1.63
C PHE A 14 -10.97 -12.36 -2.87
N THR A 15 -10.35 -13.42 -3.38
CA THR A 15 -9.86 -13.44 -4.76
C THR A 15 -11.05 -13.23 -5.69
N VAL A 16 -11.47 -11.99 -5.87
CA VAL A 16 -11.94 -11.56 -7.19
C VAL A 16 -10.73 -11.84 -8.07
N ASN A 17 -10.93 -12.65 -9.12
CA ASN A 17 -9.91 -13.13 -10.06
C ASN A 17 -9.03 -11.98 -10.59
N CYS A 18 -8.07 -11.53 -9.78
CA CYS A 18 -7.02 -10.63 -10.17
C CYS A 18 -5.97 -11.54 -10.76
N SER A 19 -6.19 -11.87 -12.05
CA SER A 19 -5.23 -12.62 -12.86
C SER A 19 -3.82 -12.21 -12.48
N LEU A 20 -3.07 -13.19 -11.95
CA LEU A 20 -1.66 -13.09 -11.67
C LEU A 20 -0.96 -12.79 -13.00
N GLU A 21 -0.92 -11.53 -13.41
CA GLU A 21 -0.09 -11.11 -14.53
C GLU A 21 1.36 -11.15 -14.06
N LYS A 22 1.93 -12.35 -14.16
CA LYS A 22 3.36 -12.67 -14.23
C LYS A 22 4.02 -12.02 -15.46
N LYS A 23 3.78 -10.73 -15.66
CA LYS A 23 4.51 -9.89 -16.60
C LYS A 23 4.95 -8.68 -15.82
N GLN A 24 6.11 -8.83 -15.21
CA GLN A 24 6.92 -7.76 -14.63
C GLN A 24 7.21 -6.74 -15.74
N LYS A 25 6.25 -5.84 -16.01
CA LYS A 25 6.41 -4.77 -16.99
C LYS A 25 7.57 -3.92 -16.49
N ARG A 26 8.63 -3.81 -17.29
CA ARG A 26 9.68 -2.80 -17.11
C ARG A 26 9.00 -1.43 -17.16
N TYR A 27 8.66 -0.88 -16.00
CA TYR A 27 8.15 0.48 -15.89
C TYR A 27 9.27 1.45 -16.26
N PRO A 28 9.01 2.52 -17.03
CA PRO A 28 9.97 3.59 -17.19
C PRO A 28 10.25 4.19 -15.80
N PHE A 29 11.48 4.01 -15.32
CA PHE A 29 11.91 4.37 -13.97
C PHE A 29 11.94 5.89 -13.79
N MET A 30 10.78 6.49 -13.52
CA MET A 30 10.71 7.91 -13.19
C MET A 30 11.11 8.09 -11.74
N THR A 31 12.26 8.74 -11.52
CA THR A 31 12.79 9.11 -10.19
C THR A 31 12.23 10.45 -9.70
N ALA A 32 11.31 11.05 -10.45
CA ALA A 32 10.55 12.22 -10.04
C ALA A 32 9.10 11.84 -9.72
N ILE A 33 8.47 12.56 -8.80
CA ILE A 33 7.06 12.38 -8.45
C ILE A 33 6.19 12.72 -9.66
N ASN A 34 5.24 11.86 -10.02
CA ASN A 34 4.26 12.12 -11.07
C ASN A 34 3.16 13.07 -10.55
N HIS A 35 3.49 14.35 -10.40
CA HIS A 35 2.57 15.38 -9.87
C HIS A 35 1.29 15.52 -10.69
N LYS A 36 1.37 15.35 -12.01
CA LYS A 36 0.19 15.43 -12.88
C LYS A 36 -0.82 14.34 -12.54
N LEU A 37 -0.34 13.11 -12.34
CA LEU A 37 -1.20 11.99 -11.97
C LEU A 37 -1.69 12.12 -10.53
N LEU A 38 -0.81 12.49 -9.60
CA LEU A 38 -1.16 12.75 -8.20
C LEU A 38 -2.32 13.75 -8.08
N ASN A 39 -2.19 14.92 -8.71
CA ASN A 39 -3.20 15.97 -8.65
C ASN A 39 -4.52 15.51 -9.25
N ARG A 40 -4.49 14.88 -10.44
CA ARG A 40 -5.70 14.33 -11.07
C ARG A 40 -6.45 13.36 -10.17
N LEU A 41 -5.73 12.49 -9.47
CA LEU A 41 -6.33 11.50 -8.58
C LEU A 41 -6.88 12.15 -7.30
N GLY A 42 -6.17 13.12 -6.73
CA GLY A 42 -6.67 13.91 -5.60
C GLY A 42 -7.96 14.66 -5.93
N ASP A 43 -8.00 15.35 -7.06
CA ASP A 43 -9.19 16.05 -7.55
C ASP A 43 -10.37 15.09 -7.72
N GLU A 44 -10.13 13.90 -8.27
CA GLU A 44 -11.19 12.90 -8.50
C GLU A 44 -11.72 12.30 -7.19
N ILE A 45 -10.85 12.02 -6.22
CA ILE A 45 -11.26 11.54 -4.88
C ILE A 45 -12.09 12.62 -4.19
N SER A 46 -11.60 13.87 -4.18
CA SER A 46 -12.28 15.00 -3.58
C SER A 46 -13.66 15.25 -4.21
N ARG A 47 -13.74 15.26 -5.55
CA ARG A 47 -15.00 15.44 -6.29
C ARG A 47 -16.05 14.38 -5.98
N ARG A 48 -15.64 13.16 -5.61
CA ARG A 48 -16.53 12.08 -5.20
C ARG A 48 -16.95 12.14 -3.72
N GLY A 49 -16.41 13.07 -2.94
CA GLY A 49 -16.59 13.14 -1.49
C GLY A 49 -16.00 11.92 -0.78
N TRP A 50 -14.96 11.32 -1.37
CA TRP A 50 -14.32 10.12 -0.85
C TRP A 50 -13.10 10.48 -0.01
N HIS A 51 -12.73 9.58 0.88
CA HIS A 51 -11.52 9.68 1.68
C HIS A 51 -10.42 8.74 1.17
N LEU A 52 -9.19 9.07 1.52
CA LEU A 52 -7.96 8.33 1.21
C LEU A 52 -7.19 8.04 2.50
N SER A 53 -6.80 6.78 2.71
CA SER A 53 -5.92 6.39 3.82
C SER A 53 -4.81 5.44 3.42
N PHE A 54 -3.75 5.40 4.23
CA PHE A 54 -2.53 4.63 3.96
C PHE A 54 -2.10 3.71 5.10
N ALA A 55 -1.50 2.57 4.75
CA ALA A 55 -0.66 1.76 5.63
C ALA A 55 0.74 1.67 5.01
N GLU A 56 1.75 2.20 5.68
CA GLU A 56 3.11 2.32 5.16
C GLU A 56 4.12 1.61 6.06
N SER A 57 4.82 0.61 5.54
CA SER A 57 6.01 0.04 6.19
C SER A 57 7.25 0.76 5.67
N MET A 58 7.87 0.23 4.61
CA MET A 58 9.15 0.69 4.09
C MET A 58 9.18 2.18 3.71
N THR A 59 8.09 2.76 3.22
CA THR A 59 8.02 4.19 2.86
C THR A 59 7.83 5.13 4.06
N SER A 60 7.50 4.61 5.24
CA SER A 60 7.54 5.35 6.52
C SER A 60 6.79 6.69 6.53
N GLY A 61 5.64 6.78 5.86
CA GLY A 61 4.81 8.00 5.81
C GLY A 61 5.14 8.91 4.64
N PHE A 62 6.17 8.59 3.85
CA PHE A 62 6.55 9.36 2.67
C PHE A 62 5.37 9.51 1.69
N ILE A 63 4.64 8.44 1.40
CA ILE A 63 3.54 8.49 0.45
C ILE A 63 2.44 9.41 0.97
N THR A 64 2.03 9.23 2.23
CA THR A 64 1.05 10.09 2.90
C THR A 64 1.49 11.56 2.86
N SER A 65 2.78 11.84 3.14
CA SER A 65 3.33 13.20 3.13
C SER A 65 3.32 13.83 1.74
N VAL A 66 3.53 13.06 0.68
CA VAL A 66 3.46 13.60 -0.69
C VAL A 66 2.03 13.91 -1.07
N TRP A 67 1.07 13.06 -0.69
CA TRP A 67 -0.35 13.31 -0.90
C TRP A 67 -0.85 14.55 -0.15
N SER A 68 -0.33 14.83 1.05
CA SER A 68 -0.72 16.03 1.81
C SER A 68 -0.29 17.34 1.14
N LEU A 69 0.68 17.32 0.22
CA LEU A 69 1.12 18.50 -0.53
C LEU A 69 0.17 18.91 -1.67
N GLN A 70 -0.80 18.07 -2.04
CA GLN A 70 -1.77 18.43 -3.07
C GLN A 70 -2.75 19.48 -2.54
N ILE A 71 -3.16 20.42 -3.41
CA ILE A 71 -4.10 21.49 -3.06
C ILE A 71 -5.43 20.86 -2.63
N ASP A 72 -5.98 21.29 -1.49
CA ASP A 72 -7.22 20.73 -0.93
C ASP A 72 -7.13 19.28 -0.43
N SER A 73 -5.91 18.77 -0.19
CA SER A 73 -5.70 17.44 0.41
C SER A 73 -6.45 17.25 1.73
N GLY A 74 -6.66 18.32 2.51
CA GLY A 74 -7.46 18.30 3.73
C GLY A 74 -8.93 17.90 3.54
N ASN A 75 -9.46 17.92 2.32
CA ASN A 75 -10.85 17.51 2.03
C ASN A 75 -11.02 15.99 1.87
N TYR A 76 -9.94 15.24 1.64
CA TYR A 76 -10.03 13.80 1.37
C TYR A 76 -8.94 12.95 2.06
N LEU A 77 -7.79 13.52 2.40
CA LEU A 77 -6.72 12.77 3.05
C LEU A 77 -7.06 12.55 4.52
N LEU A 78 -7.40 11.31 4.86
CA LEU A 78 -7.72 10.92 6.23
C LEU A 78 -6.44 10.72 7.07
N GLY A 79 -5.35 10.28 6.43
CA GLY A 79 -4.05 10.08 7.04
C GLY A 79 -3.43 8.73 6.70
N GLY A 80 -2.39 8.35 7.46
CA GLY A 80 -1.68 7.10 7.25
C GLY A 80 -1.18 6.50 8.56
N ILE A 81 -1.06 5.18 8.58
CA ILE A 81 -0.45 4.41 9.68
C ILE A 81 0.92 3.95 9.21
N VAL A 82 1.97 4.37 9.93
CA VAL A 82 3.31 3.83 9.72
C VAL A 82 3.46 2.55 10.55
N CYS A 83 3.56 1.41 9.88
CA CYS A 83 3.65 0.08 10.46
C CYS A 83 4.97 -0.62 10.11
N PHE A 84 6.09 0.05 10.39
CA PHE A 84 7.44 -0.40 10.03
C PHE A 84 7.80 -1.73 10.71
N GLU A 85 7.61 -1.81 12.03
CA GLU A 85 7.83 -3.02 12.83
C GLU A 85 6.70 -4.04 12.65
N GLU A 86 7.03 -5.34 12.65
CA GLU A 86 6.04 -6.43 12.57
C GLU A 86 5.00 -6.36 13.68
N SER A 87 5.42 -6.02 14.90
CA SER A 87 4.52 -5.88 16.06
C SER A 87 3.46 -4.79 15.85
N VAL A 88 3.75 -3.73 15.09
CA VAL A 88 2.76 -2.70 14.73
C VAL A 88 1.79 -3.25 13.69
N LYS A 89 2.27 -4.06 12.73
CA LYS A 89 1.41 -4.72 11.74
C LYS A 89 0.40 -5.64 12.43
N THR A 90 0.84 -6.44 13.40
CA THR A 90 -0.04 -7.38 14.11
C THR A 90 -0.96 -6.69 15.12
N SER A 91 -0.46 -5.77 15.93
CA SER A 91 -1.24 -5.16 17.01
C SER A 91 -2.23 -4.09 16.53
N LEU A 92 -1.83 -3.23 15.59
CA LEU A 92 -2.66 -2.11 15.14
C LEU A 92 -3.47 -2.48 13.90
N LEU A 93 -2.85 -3.15 12.93
CA LEU A 93 -3.49 -3.50 11.65
C LEU A 93 -3.95 -4.97 11.59
N LEU A 94 -3.86 -5.71 12.71
CA LEU A 94 -4.39 -7.07 12.84
C LEU A 94 -3.89 -8.04 11.76
N VAL A 95 -2.66 -7.82 11.25
CA VAL A 95 -2.01 -8.77 10.36
C VAL A 95 -1.80 -10.08 11.13
N PRO A 96 -2.28 -11.23 10.63
CA PRO A 96 -2.06 -12.51 11.29
C PRO A 96 -0.56 -12.85 11.39
N GLU A 97 -0.11 -13.28 12.57
CA GLU A 97 1.27 -13.71 12.80
C GLU A 97 1.67 -14.85 11.85
N GLU A 98 0.72 -15.73 11.51
CA GLU A 98 0.96 -16.84 10.59
C GLU A 98 1.33 -16.38 9.17
N LEU A 99 0.85 -15.21 8.73
CA LEU A 99 1.26 -14.65 7.44
C LEU A 99 2.69 -14.15 7.49
N LEU A 100 3.09 -13.49 8.58
CA LEU A 100 4.46 -13.00 8.77
C LEU A 100 5.45 -14.18 8.84
N SER A 101 5.12 -15.24 9.59
CA SER A 101 5.99 -16.41 9.68
C SER A 101 6.11 -17.19 8.37
N THR A 102 5.07 -17.19 7.54
CA THR A 102 5.03 -17.97 6.28
C THR A 102 5.59 -17.20 5.10
N TYR A 103 5.23 -15.93 4.97
CA TYR A 103 5.51 -15.11 3.79
C TYR A 103 6.46 -13.95 4.05
N THR A 104 6.83 -13.67 5.31
CA THR A 104 7.58 -12.48 5.76
C THR A 104 6.83 -11.15 5.54
N ALA A 105 7.30 -10.09 6.18
CA ALA A 105 6.69 -8.76 6.11
C ALA A 105 6.69 -8.17 4.68
N GLU A 106 7.68 -8.53 3.86
CA GLU A 106 7.85 -8.10 2.47
C GLU A 106 7.19 -9.09 1.51
N SER A 107 5.85 -9.13 1.53
CA SER A 107 5.05 -10.03 0.70
C SER A 107 3.75 -9.43 0.22
N ILE A 108 3.17 -10.04 -0.82
CA ILE A 108 1.87 -9.62 -1.36
C ILE A 108 0.75 -9.93 -0.36
N GLU A 109 0.85 -11.05 0.35
CA GLU A 109 -0.08 -11.50 1.39
C GLU A 109 -0.14 -10.49 2.54
N VAL A 110 1.01 -10.03 3.03
CA VAL A 110 1.06 -9.02 4.09
C VAL A 110 0.57 -7.67 3.58
N SER A 111 0.88 -7.27 2.34
CA SER A 111 0.32 -6.02 1.77
C SER A 111 -1.22 -6.01 1.73
N LEU A 112 -1.84 -7.16 1.43
CA LEU A 112 -3.30 -7.31 1.47
C LEU A 112 -3.84 -7.31 2.90
N ALA A 113 -3.17 -7.99 3.83
CA ALA A 113 -3.57 -7.98 5.24
C ALA A 113 -3.52 -6.57 5.83
N LEU A 114 -2.48 -5.79 5.53
CA LEU A 114 -2.36 -4.37 5.91
C LEU A 114 -3.55 -3.55 5.37
N LEU A 115 -3.94 -3.77 4.11
CA LEU A 115 -5.07 -3.09 3.48
C LEU A 115 -6.41 -3.40 4.18
N GLN A 116 -6.59 -4.64 4.65
CA GLN A 116 -7.78 -5.04 5.40
C GLN A 116 -7.78 -4.47 6.81
N GLY A 117 -6.64 -4.51 7.52
CA GLY A 117 -6.47 -3.85 8.81
C GLY A 117 -6.77 -2.35 8.74
N LEU A 118 -6.28 -1.70 7.70
CA LEU A 118 -6.50 -0.28 7.46
C LEU A 118 -7.99 0.05 7.29
N LYS A 119 -8.79 -0.84 6.68
CA LYS A 119 -10.26 -0.69 6.59
C LYS A 119 -10.91 -0.52 7.96
N GLN A 120 -10.38 -1.19 8.98
CA GLN A 120 -10.96 -1.22 10.32
C GLN A 120 -10.54 -0.01 11.16
N VAL A 121 -9.29 0.42 11.04
CA VAL A 121 -8.71 1.47 11.90
C VAL A 121 -8.86 2.86 11.28
N LEU A 122 -8.74 2.98 9.96
CA LEU A 122 -8.77 4.25 9.24
C LEU A 122 -9.64 4.11 7.96
N PRO A 123 -10.97 3.94 8.14
CA PRO A 123 -11.89 3.60 7.06
C PRO A 123 -11.95 4.71 6.01
N ALA A 124 -11.68 4.35 4.77
CA ALA A 124 -11.70 5.25 3.62
C ALA A 124 -12.14 4.49 2.36
N GLU A 125 -12.78 5.19 1.42
CA GLU A 125 -13.17 4.62 0.13
C GLU A 125 -11.93 4.24 -0.67
N VAL A 126 -10.87 5.05 -0.62
CA VAL A 126 -9.58 4.70 -1.21
C VAL A 126 -8.59 4.34 -0.13
N ARG A 127 -7.97 3.17 -0.26
CA ARG A 127 -6.99 2.66 0.70
C ARG A 127 -5.77 2.15 -0.04
N ILE A 128 -4.57 2.45 0.46
CA ILE A 128 -3.31 1.98 -0.12
C ILE A 128 -2.43 1.41 0.98
N ALA A 129 -1.91 0.20 0.77
CA ALA A 129 -0.98 -0.45 1.67
C ALA A 129 0.33 -0.77 0.96
N VAL A 130 1.46 -0.49 1.61
CA VAL A 130 2.81 -0.66 1.05
C VAL A 130 3.74 -1.34 2.04
N THR A 131 4.39 -2.40 1.57
CA THR A 131 5.52 -3.07 2.23
C THR A 131 6.60 -3.41 1.21
N GLY A 132 7.83 -3.68 1.63
CA GLY A 132 8.95 -3.96 0.74
C GLY A 132 10.31 -3.70 1.39
N LEU A 133 11.38 -3.86 0.61
CA LEU A 133 12.76 -3.72 1.07
C LEU A 133 13.49 -2.69 0.20
N ALA A 134 13.71 -1.48 0.70
CA ALA A 134 14.35 -0.40 -0.08
C ALA A 134 15.88 -0.35 0.04
N TYR A 135 16.45 -0.98 1.07
CA TYR A 135 17.88 -1.00 1.35
C TYR A 135 18.24 -2.30 2.08
N GLU A 136 19.53 -2.65 2.11
CA GLU A 136 20.01 -3.81 2.85
C GLU A 136 19.80 -3.61 4.36
N GLY A 137 19.03 -4.52 4.96
CA GLY A 137 18.84 -4.56 6.41
C GLY A 137 19.98 -5.30 7.12
N THR A 138 19.79 -5.52 8.42
CA THR A 138 20.71 -6.34 9.23
C THR A 138 20.47 -7.85 9.09
N ASP A 139 19.36 -8.24 8.46
CA ASP A 139 19.08 -9.63 8.16
C ASP A 139 20.03 -10.14 7.07
N LYS A 140 20.70 -11.26 7.33
CA LYS A 140 21.68 -11.86 6.43
C LYS A 140 21.03 -12.64 5.30
N HIS A 141 19.77 -13.07 5.47
CA HIS A 141 19.05 -13.89 4.49
C HIS A 141 17.59 -13.45 4.33
N PRO A 142 17.34 -12.21 3.88
CA PRO A 142 15.99 -11.75 3.63
C PRO A 142 15.36 -12.59 2.51
N SER A 143 14.08 -12.92 2.68
CA SER A 143 13.25 -13.58 1.67
C SER A 143 13.06 -12.69 0.42
N ALA A 144 12.95 -11.38 0.64
CA ALA A 144 12.85 -10.34 -0.39
C ALA A 144 14.23 -9.76 -0.76
N LYS A 145 14.36 -9.29 -2.00
CA LYS A 145 15.58 -8.61 -2.48
C LYS A 145 15.44 -7.10 -2.31
N VAL A 146 16.56 -6.40 -2.17
CA VAL A 146 16.55 -4.94 -2.21
C VAL A 146 15.93 -4.45 -3.52
N GLY A 147 14.94 -3.58 -3.39
CA GLY A 147 14.09 -3.09 -4.47
C GLY A 147 12.76 -3.84 -4.61
N ASP A 148 12.54 -4.96 -3.91
CA ASP A 148 11.24 -5.64 -3.94
C ASP A 148 10.21 -4.83 -3.16
N VAL A 149 9.07 -4.54 -3.82
CA VAL A 149 7.99 -3.74 -3.26
C VAL A 149 6.65 -4.38 -3.56
N PHE A 150 5.77 -4.38 -2.56
CA PHE A 150 4.44 -4.96 -2.59
C PHE A 150 3.43 -3.88 -2.25
N ILE A 151 2.52 -3.63 -3.18
CA ILE A 151 1.51 -2.57 -3.08
C ILE A 151 0.15 -3.23 -3.20
N ALA A 152 -0.78 -2.87 -2.32
CA ALA A 152 -2.19 -3.18 -2.46
C ALA A 152 -2.99 -1.89 -2.47
N VAL A 153 -3.97 -1.78 -3.39
CA VAL A 153 -4.84 -0.62 -3.54
C VAL A 153 -6.28 -1.11 -3.53
N ALA A 154 -7.14 -0.44 -2.76
CA ALA A 154 -8.58 -0.63 -2.78
C ALA A 154 -9.31 0.66 -3.13
N VAL A 155 -10.41 0.51 -3.87
CA VAL A 155 -11.44 1.52 -4.11
C VAL A 155 -12.77 0.87 -3.74
N LYS A 156 -13.39 1.32 -2.66
CA LYS A 156 -14.52 0.67 -1.98
C LYS A 156 -14.19 -0.79 -1.69
N ASP A 157 -14.93 -1.74 -2.26
CA ASP A 157 -14.71 -3.18 -2.09
C ASP A 157 -13.86 -3.81 -3.21
N ALA A 158 -13.63 -3.08 -4.32
CA ALA A 158 -12.71 -3.53 -5.35
C ALA A 158 -11.27 -3.29 -4.91
N TYR A 159 -10.38 -4.25 -5.15
CA TYR A 159 -8.98 -4.11 -4.82
C TYR A 159 -8.08 -4.89 -5.79
N LEU A 160 -6.82 -4.49 -5.85
CA LEU A 160 -5.77 -5.22 -6.55
C LEU A 160 -4.45 -5.09 -5.78
N ALA A 161 -3.60 -6.11 -5.87
CA ALA A 161 -2.26 -6.09 -5.31
C ALA A 161 -1.22 -6.53 -6.33
N ARG A 162 -0.02 -5.95 -6.25
CA ARG A 162 1.08 -6.20 -7.19
C ARG A 162 2.43 -6.18 -6.48
N SER A 163 3.35 -7.01 -6.96
CA SER A 163 4.77 -6.95 -6.62
C SER A 163 5.56 -6.27 -7.73
N TYR A 164 6.59 -5.54 -7.35
CA TYR A 164 7.50 -4.81 -8.24
C TYR A 164 8.94 -5.07 -7.82
N ALA A 165 9.84 -5.17 -8.80
CA ALA A 165 11.26 -5.07 -8.56
C ALA A 165 11.73 -3.68 -9.01
N LEU A 166 12.06 -2.83 -8.05
CA LEU A 166 12.41 -1.41 -8.20
C LEU A 166 13.82 -1.15 -7.68
N PRO A 167 14.86 -1.80 -8.22
CA PRO A 167 16.23 -1.57 -7.77
C PRO A 167 16.61 -0.10 -7.96
N SER A 168 17.37 0.43 -7.01
CA SER A 168 17.96 1.76 -7.09
C SER A 168 19.26 1.84 -6.29
N ALA A 169 20.08 2.85 -6.61
CA ALA A 169 21.27 3.17 -5.84
C ALA A 169 20.94 3.76 -4.46
N HIS A 170 19.80 4.45 -4.36
CA HIS A 170 19.35 5.11 -3.13
C HIS A 170 17.92 4.70 -2.78
N ALA A 171 17.67 4.43 -1.49
CA ALA A 171 16.35 4.04 -0.99
C ALA A 171 15.26 5.08 -1.31
N ALA A 172 15.60 6.37 -1.30
CA ALA A 172 14.67 7.45 -1.63
C ALA A 172 14.09 7.33 -3.05
N ASP A 173 14.88 6.87 -4.02
CA ASP A 173 14.37 6.63 -5.37
C ASP A 173 13.36 5.48 -5.39
N THR A 174 13.61 4.44 -4.59
CA THR A 174 12.66 3.33 -4.43
C THR A 174 11.34 3.86 -3.90
N TYR A 175 11.35 4.78 -2.92
CA TYR A 175 10.13 5.39 -2.38
C TYR A 175 9.36 6.18 -3.45
N ILE A 176 10.05 6.99 -4.25
CA ILE A 176 9.42 7.77 -5.34
C ILE A 176 8.84 6.83 -6.41
N LYS A 177 9.59 5.78 -6.79
CA LYS A 177 9.10 4.75 -7.73
C LYS A 177 7.88 4.03 -7.15
N THR A 178 7.88 3.68 -5.87
CA THR A 178 6.75 3.06 -5.16
C THR A 178 5.52 3.95 -5.17
N LEU A 179 5.67 5.23 -4.84
CA LEU A 179 4.59 6.22 -4.93
C LEU A 179 4.01 6.21 -6.35
N ASN A 180 4.84 6.39 -7.37
CA ASN A 180 4.38 6.42 -8.76
C ASN A 180 3.66 5.13 -9.16
N CYS A 181 4.16 3.95 -8.76
CA CYS A 181 3.46 2.68 -8.99
C CYS A 181 2.08 2.64 -8.31
N SER A 182 1.97 3.14 -7.07
CA SER A 182 0.68 3.20 -6.36
C SER A 182 -0.32 4.14 -7.04
N LEU A 183 0.14 5.27 -7.60
CA LEU A 183 -0.70 6.20 -8.37
C LEU A 183 -1.26 5.54 -9.64
N GLU A 184 -0.42 4.82 -10.40
CA GLU A 184 -0.85 4.11 -11.61
C GLU A 184 -1.84 2.97 -11.28
N MET A 185 -1.60 2.24 -10.19
CA MET A 185 -2.51 1.22 -9.70
C MET A 185 -3.88 1.81 -9.33
N LEU A 186 -3.88 2.93 -8.60
CA LEU A 186 -5.11 3.63 -8.24
C LEU A 186 -5.86 4.15 -9.47
N ALA A 187 -5.16 4.76 -10.42
CA ALA A 187 -5.75 5.20 -11.68
C ALA A 187 -6.42 4.03 -12.43
N SER A 188 -5.71 2.92 -12.58
CA SER A 188 -6.23 1.72 -13.24
C SER A 188 -7.47 1.14 -12.54
N LEU A 189 -7.54 1.23 -11.20
CA LEU A 189 -8.67 0.71 -10.45
C LEU A 189 -9.87 1.67 -10.50
N LEU A 190 -9.65 2.98 -10.38
CA LEU A 190 -10.70 3.99 -10.53
C LEU A 190 -11.38 3.96 -11.90
N ASP A 191 -10.62 3.68 -12.96
CA ASP A 191 -11.16 3.54 -14.32
C ASP A 191 -12.09 2.32 -14.46
N GLN A 192 -11.91 1.28 -13.63
CA GLN A 192 -12.76 0.10 -13.59
C GLN A 192 -14.00 0.29 -12.71
N VAL A 193 -13.89 1.10 -11.64
CA VAL A 193 -14.99 1.39 -10.69
C VAL A 193 -15.82 2.60 -11.17
N LYS A 194 -16.05 2.72 -12.48
CA LYS A 194 -16.95 3.75 -13.02
C LYS A 194 -18.38 3.45 -12.56
N SER A 195 -18.90 4.45 -11.83
CA SER A 195 -20.26 4.65 -11.29
C SER A 195 -21.33 3.68 -11.78
#